data_AF-C3MVD9-F1
#
_entry.id   AF-C3MVD9-F1
#
_cell.length_a   1.000
_cell.length_b   1.000
_cell.length_c   1.000
_cell.angle_alpha   90.00
_cell.angle_beta   90.00
_cell.angle_gamma   90.00
#
_symmetry.space_group_name_H-M   'P 1'
#
loop_
_entity.id
_entity.type
_entity.pdbx_description
1 polymer ?
#
loop_
_entity_poly.entity_id
_entity_poly.type
_entity_poly.pdbx_seq_one_letter_code
_entity_poly.pdbx_strand_id
1 'polypeptide(L)'
;MNCIESLHKAYILTWIGDYKTSSELARECIQLLSDSVKIRRKVKEVLKKADREYKVSKKLREEGVTTTDLIQVALYYLAKRLSVKKDNDIEIIEKGNIKLSVIENSLVKEVRGYCEGCKGYKYSLLNKAKGYLILYDEIIYAEFFEGNKDDVIDEILKNTKL
;
A
#
# COMPACT_ATOMS: atom_id res chain seq x y z
N MET A 1 0.73 -15.63 -9.08
CA MET A 1 0.83 -14.41 -8.26
C MET A 1 -0.54 -14.11 -7.67
N ASN A 2 -0.62 -13.84 -6.36
CA ASN A 2 -1.87 -13.47 -5.71
C ASN A 2 -2.08 -11.95 -5.82
N CYS A 3 -3.05 -11.50 -6.62
CA CYS A 3 -3.31 -10.06 -6.80
C CYS A 3 -3.65 -9.35 -5.48
N ILE A 4 -4.25 -10.05 -4.50
CA ILE A 4 -4.60 -9.45 -3.21
C ILE A 4 -3.33 -9.09 -2.45
N GLU A 5 -2.40 -10.04 -2.33
CA GLU A 5 -1.10 -9.83 -1.67
C GLU A 5 -0.25 -8.79 -2.41
N SER A 6 -0.20 -8.86 -3.75
CA SER A 6 0.55 -7.89 -4.56
C SER A 6 0.01 -6.47 -4.44
N LEU A 7 -1.33 -6.30 -4.42
CA LEU A 7 -1.94 -4.98 -4.28
C LEU A 7 -1.85 -4.45 -2.84
N HIS A 8 -1.90 -5.33 -1.84
CA HIS A 8 -1.63 -4.98 -0.45
C HIS A 8 -0.21 -4.45 -0.28
N LYS A 9 0.78 -5.20 -0.78
CA LYS A 9 2.20 -4.77 -0.81
C LYS A 9 2.35 -3.46 -1.57
N ALA A 10 1.81 -3.35 -2.78
CA ALA A 10 1.88 -2.13 -3.58
C ALA A 10 1.29 -0.92 -2.85
N TYR A 11 0.17 -1.09 -2.14
CA TYR A 11 -0.44 -0.02 -1.34
C TYR A 11 0.54 0.50 -0.27
N ILE A 12 1.19 -0.39 0.48
CA ILE A 12 2.19 0.01 1.48
C ILE A 12 3.42 0.64 0.81
N LEU A 13 3.86 0.13 -0.34
CA LEU A 13 5.00 0.70 -1.06
C LEU A 13 4.74 2.14 -1.52
N THR A 14 3.50 2.51 -1.85
CA THR A 14 3.17 3.92 -2.11
C THR A 14 3.31 4.82 -0.89
N TRP A 15 3.10 4.28 0.32
CA TRP A 15 3.26 5.03 1.57
C TRP A 15 4.72 5.42 1.84
N ILE A 16 5.66 4.52 1.51
CA ILE A 16 7.10 4.78 1.63
C ILE A 16 7.67 5.49 0.39
N GLY A 17 6.86 5.76 -0.64
CA GLY A 17 7.29 6.46 -1.85
C GLY A 17 7.89 5.59 -2.96
N ASP A 18 7.91 4.26 -2.81
CA ASP A 18 8.35 3.30 -3.85
C ASP A 18 7.27 3.10 -4.92
N TYR A 19 6.98 4.18 -5.66
CA TYR A 19 5.97 4.19 -6.72
C TYR A 19 6.35 3.33 -7.91
N LYS A 20 7.65 3.11 -8.14
CA LYS A 20 8.14 2.26 -9.23
C LYS A 20 7.72 0.81 -9.01
N THR A 21 8.11 0.23 -7.87
CA THR A 21 7.78 -1.17 -7.54
C THR A 21 6.27 -1.34 -7.37
N SER A 22 5.60 -0.38 -6.71
CA SER A 22 4.13 -0.37 -6.62
C SER A 22 3.45 -0.41 -8.00
N SER A 23 3.91 0.42 -8.93
CA SER A 23 3.33 0.50 -10.27
C SER A 23 3.52 -0.80 -11.06
N GLU A 24 4.68 -1.43 -10.94
CA GLU A 24 4.99 -2.73 -11.56
C GLU A 24 4.04 -3.82 -11.06
N LEU A 25 3.94 -4.02 -9.74
CA LEU A 25 3.02 -4.98 -9.11
C LEU A 25 1.56 -4.73 -9.51
N ALA A 26 1.15 -3.47 -9.55
CA ALA A 26 -0.21 -3.09 -9.91
C ALA A 26 -0.52 -3.36 -11.39
N ARG A 27 0.43 -3.16 -12.31
CA ARG A 27 0.25 -3.43 -13.75
C ARG A 27 0.08 -4.92 -14.04
N GLU A 28 0.85 -5.77 -13.36
CA GLU A 28 0.69 -7.22 -13.46
C GLU A 28 -0.72 -7.63 -13.00
N CYS A 29 -1.21 -7.06 -11.90
CA CYS A 29 -2.58 -7.31 -11.44
C CYS A 29 -3.64 -6.83 -12.45
N ILE A 30 -3.43 -5.69 -13.12
CA ILE A 30 -4.36 -5.19 -14.17
C ILE A 30 -4.48 -6.18 -15.33
N GLN A 31 -3.36 -6.80 -15.75
CA GLN A 31 -3.35 -7.78 -16.84
C GLN A 31 -4.17 -9.02 -16.45
N LEU A 32 -3.95 -9.54 -15.23
CA LEU A 32 -4.68 -10.68 -14.68
C LEU A 32 -6.18 -10.39 -14.48
N LEU A 33 -6.52 -9.14 -14.14
CA LEU A 33 -7.89 -8.70 -13.89
C LEU A 33 -8.58 -8.12 -15.14
N SER A 34 -8.04 -8.35 -16.34
CA SER A 34 -8.54 -7.75 -17.59
C SER A 34 -10.02 -8.10 -17.88
N ASP A 35 -10.48 -9.29 -17.51
CA ASP A 35 -11.88 -9.70 -17.62
C ASP A 35 -12.85 -8.87 -16.77
N SER A 36 -12.34 -8.26 -15.68
CA SER A 36 -13.10 -7.33 -14.83
C SER A 36 -13.61 -6.12 -15.60
N VAL A 37 -13.06 -5.79 -16.78
CA VAL A 37 -13.54 -4.70 -17.63
C VAL A 37 -14.96 -4.96 -18.13
N LYS A 38 -15.29 -6.22 -18.47
CA LYS A 38 -16.64 -6.59 -18.93
C LYS A 38 -17.63 -6.51 -17.77
N ILE A 39 -17.26 -7.05 -16.62
CA ILE A 39 -18.06 -6.99 -15.38
C ILE A 39 -18.30 -5.54 -14.97
N ARG A 40 -17.25 -4.70 -15.00
CA ARG A 40 -17.33 -3.27 -14.72
C ARG A 40 -18.36 -2.56 -15.60
N ARG A 41 -18.43 -2.89 -16.90
CA ARG A 41 -19.46 -2.33 -17.80
C ARG A 41 -20.87 -2.75 -17.35
N LYS A 42 -21.08 -4.03 -17.04
CA LYS A 42 -22.35 -4.52 -16.49
C LYS A 42 -22.75 -3.78 -15.21
N VAL A 43 -21.85 -3.67 -14.24
CA VAL A 43 -22.09 -2.95 -12.98
C VAL A 43 -22.49 -1.50 -13.25
N LYS A 44 -21.80 -0.80 -14.16
CA LYS A 44 -22.16 0.58 -14.53
C LYS A 44 -23.55 0.69 -15.14
N GLU A 45 -23.94 -0.24 -16.01
CA GLU A 45 -25.28 -0.24 -16.60
C GLU A 45 -26.36 -0.51 -15.54
N VAL A 46 -26.09 -1.41 -14.59
CA VAL A 46 -26.99 -1.62 -13.45
C VAL A 46 -27.16 -0.36 -12.61
N LEU A 47 -26.07 0.35 -12.31
CA LEU A 47 -26.12 1.61 -11.56
C LEU A 47 -26.92 2.69 -12.30
N LYS A 48 -26.84 2.77 -13.63
CA LYS A 48 -27.65 3.69 -14.44
C LYS A 48 -29.13 3.31 -14.47
N LYS A 49 -29.43 2.01 -14.58
CA LYS A 49 -30.81 1.49 -14.61
C LYS A 49 -31.46 1.57 -13.22
N ALA A 50 -30.69 1.60 -12.14
CA ALA A 50 -31.21 1.67 -10.79
C ALA A 50 -31.82 3.05 -10.52
N ASP A 51 -33.14 3.09 -10.34
CA ASP A 51 -33.91 4.28 -10.05
C ASP A 51 -33.73 4.77 -8.61
N ARG A 52 -33.28 3.88 -7.71
CA ARG A 52 -32.97 4.17 -6.30
C ARG A 52 -31.79 3.33 -5.83
N GLU A 53 -30.96 3.89 -4.96
CA GLU A 53 -29.72 3.25 -4.48
C GLU A 53 -29.95 1.89 -3.81
N TYR A 54 -30.97 1.77 -2.95
CA TYR A 54 -31.28 0.50 -2.28
C TYR A 54 -31.68 -0.64 -3.24
N LYS A 55 -32.05 -0.33 -4.50
CA LYS A 55 -32.40 -1.33 -5.51
C LYS A 55 -31.17 -1.90 -6.24
N VAL A 56 -30.00 -1.26 -6.11
CA VAL A 56 -28.77 -1.64 -6.83
C VAL A 56 -28.41 -3.10 -6.55
N SER A 57 -28.38 -3.53 -5.28
CA SER A 57 -28.01 -4.90 -4.92
C SER A 57 -28.94 -5.94 -5.52
N LYS A 58 -30.25 -5.63 -5.63
CA LYS A 58 -31.22 -6.52 -6.27
C LYS A 58 -30.96 -6.62 -7.77
N LYS A 59 -30.80 -5.48 -8.46
CA LYS A 59 -30.56 -5.46 -9.92
C LYS A 59 -29.22 -6.11 -10.31
N LEU A 60 -28.19 -5.97 -9.47
CA LEU A 60 -26.91 -6.65 -9.68
C LEU A 60 -27.07 -8.18 -9.70
N ARG A 61 -27.86 -8.73 -8.77
CA ARG A 61 -28.17 -10.17 -8.72
C ARG A 61 -29.00 -10.62 -9.92
N GLU A 62 -29.99 -9.82 -10.34
CA GLU A 62 -30.81 -10.10 -11.52
C GLU A 62 -29.98 -10.17 -12.82
N GLU A 63 -28.90 -9.39 -12.91
CA GLU A 63 -27.97 -9.37 -14.04
C GLU A 63 -26.81 -10.38 -13.89
N GLY A 64 -26.91 -11.27 -12.90
CA GLY A 64 -25.95 -12.35 -12.65
C GLY A 64 -24.59 -11.89 -12.11
N VAL A 65 -24.50 -10.69 -11.53
CA VAL A 65 -23.26 -10.19 -10.91
C VAL A 65 -23.11 -10.77 -9.50
N THR A 66 -22.01 -11.47 -9.26
CA THR A 66 -21.69 -12.13 -7.99
C THR A 66 -20.85 -11.23 -7.07
N THR A 67 -20.71 -11.62 -5.81
CA THR A 67 -19.79 -10.96 -4.87
C THR A 67 -18.33 -11.03 -5.36
N THR A 68 -17.91 -12.16 -5.91
CA THR A 68 -16.57 -12.35 -6.47
C THR A 68 -16.30 -11.38 -7.61
N ASP A 69 -17.28 -11.18 -8.49
CA ASP A 69 -17.20 -10.21 -9.59
C ASP A 69 -16.98 -8.78 -9.07
N LEU A 70 -17.70 -8.39 -8.01
CA LEU A 70 -17.54 -7.08 -7.39
C LEU A 70 -16.16 -6.92 -6.74
N ILE A 71 -15.63 -7.97 -6.10
CA ILE A 71 -14.28 -8.00 -5.55
C ILE A 71 -13.25 -7.81 -6.67
N GLN A 72 -13.37 -8.55 -7.77
CA GLN A 72 -12.46 -8.41 -8.92
C GLN A 72 -12.50 -6.99 -9.51
N VAL A 73 -13.68 -6.40 -9.65
CA VAL A 73 -13.83 -5.00 -10.09
C VAL A 73 -13.16 -4.04 -9.12
N ALA A 74 -13.32 -4.23 -7.81
CA ALA A 74 -12.68 -3.40 -6.79
C ALA A 74 -11.14 -3.50 -6.85
N LEU A 75 -10.61 -4.72 -6.94
CA LEU A 75 -9.17 -4.97 -7.10
C LEU A 75 -8.63 -4.33 -8.39
N TYR A 76 -9.38 -4.41 -9.49
CA TYR A 76 -8.99 -3.80 -10.76
C TYR A 76 -8.89 -2.27 -10.64
N TYR A 77 -9.82 -1.63 -9.91
CA TYR A 77 -9.76 -0.18 -9.67
C TYR A 77 -8.61 0.21 -8.75
N LEU A 78 -8.36 -0.57 -7.69
CA LEU A 78 -7.21 -0.36 -6.81
C LEU A 78 -5.91 -0.47 -7.60
N ALA A 79 -5.75 -1.52 -8.39
CA ALA A 79 -4.60 -1.73 -9.26
C ALA A 79 -4.42 -0.55 -10.23
N LYS A 80 -5.50 -0.07 -10.85
CA LYS A 80 -5.43 1.14 -11.70
C LYS A 80 -4.90 2.36 -10.97
N ARG A 81 -5.36 2.61 -9.74
CA ARG A 81 -4.89 3.75 -8.93
C ARG A 81 -3.41 3.60 -8.57
N LEU A 82 -2.98 2.41 -8.16
CA LEU A 82 -1.60 2.11 -7.78
C LEU A 82 -0.63 2.04 -8.98
N SER A 83 -1.15 1.79 -10.19
CA SER A 83 -0.35 1.75 -11.42
C SER A 83 0.10 3.11 -11.93
N VAL A 84 -0.48 4.20 -11.40
CA VAL A 84 -0.10 5.57 -11.77
C VAL A 84 1.32 5.81 -11.29
N LYS A 85 2.24 5.98 -12.25
CA LYS A 85 3.61 6.40 -11.93
C LYS A 85 3.55 7.81 -11.39
N LYS A 86 4.20 8.04 -10.25
CA LYS A 86 4.59 9.37 -9.81
C LYS A 86 6.10 9.44 -9.92
N ASP A 87 6.58 10.48 -10.55
CA ASP A 87 7.99 10.85 -10.46
C ASP A 87 8.19 11.35 -9.03
N ASN A 88 8.99 10.62 -8.27
CA ASN A 88 9.29 10.93 -6.89
C ASN A 88 10.75 10.56 -6.64
N ASP A 89 11.56 11.54 -6.26
CA ASP A 89 13.00 11.37 -6.07
C ASP A 89 13.34 10.85 -4.66
N ILE A 90 12.40 10.18 -4.00
CA ILE A 90 12.64 9.59 -2.68
C ILE A 90 13.55 8.37 -2.84
N GLU A 91 14.71 8.41 -2.19
CA GLU A 91 15.62 7.29 -2.08
C GLU A 91 14.99 6.18 -1.22
N ILE A 92 15.00 4.95 -1.75
CA ILE A 92 14.55 3.75 -1.05
C ILE A 92 15.77 2.94 -0.59
N ILE A 93 15.86 2.72 0.71
CA ILE A 93 16.91 1.93 1.34
C ILE A 93 16.38 0.51 1.53
N GLU A 94 17.01 -0.46 0.87
CA GLU A 94 16.60 -1.87 0.93
C GLU A 94 17.60 -2.73 1.71
N LYS A 95 17.11 -3.47 2.71
CA LYS A 95 17.90 -4.41 3.52
C LYS A 95 17.08 -5.65 3.84
N GLY A 96 17.31 -6.74 3.09
CA GLY A 96 16.59 -7.99 3.28
C GLY A 96 15.10 -7.83 3.01
N ASN A 97 14.26 -8.14 4.00
CA ASN A 97 12.80 -8.00 3.92
C ASN A 97 12.29 -6.59 4.27
N ILE A 98 13.19 -5.62 4.50
CA ILE A 98 12.85 -4.26 4.91
C ILE A 98 13.14 -3.27 3.78
N LYS A 99 12.20 -2.36 3.53
CA LYS A 99 12.38 -1.16 2.72
C LYS A 99 12.10 0.08 3.56
N LEU A 100 12.97 1.09 3.51
CA LEU A 100 12.81 2.34 4.22
C LEU A 100 12.90 3.52 3.25
N SER A 101 12.25 4.62 3.59
CA SER A 101 12.49 5.93 3.02
C SER A 101 12.58 6.97 4.13
N VAL A 102 13.35 8.03 3.87
CA VAL A 102 13.52 9.14 4.81
C VAL A 102 12.99 10.41 4.17
N ILE A 103 12.11 11.11 4.88
CA ILE A 103 11.56 12.39 4.47
C ILE A 103 12.12 13.44 5.43
N GLU A 104 12.88 14.37 4.88
CA GLU A 104 13.51 15.46 5.63
C GLU A 104 12.73 16.76 5.42
N ASN A 105 11.60 16.87 6.11
CA ASN A 105 10.79 18.08 6.10
C ASN A 105 11.15 18.91 7.34
N SER A 106 12.12 19.83 7.22
CA SER A 106 12.57 20.75 8.27
C SER A 106 13.46 20.12 9.38
N LEU A 107 13.28 20.53 10.64
CA LEU A 107 14.04 20.05 11.81
C LEU A 107 13.69 18.60 12.18
N VAL A 108 12.50 18.15 11.78
CA VAL A 108 11.99 16.80 12.03
C VAL A 108 12.22 15.94 10.79
N LYS A 109 12.77 14.74 11.00
CA LYS A 109 12.95 13.72 9.99
C LYS A 109 11.97 12.59 10.25
N GLU A 110 11.30 12.13 9.19
CA GLU A 110 10.41 10.97 9.22
C GLU A 110 11.09 9.80 8.52
N VAL A 111 11.11 8.63 9.16
CA VAL A 111 11.44 7.36 8.49
C VAL A 111 10.14 6.60 8.29
N ARG A 112 9.85 6.25 7.05
CA ARG A 112 8.72 5.37 6.71
C ARG A 112 9.28 4.07 6.20
N GLY A 113 8.64 2.95 6.52
CA GLY A 113 9.14 1.67 6.07
C GLY A 113 8.10 0.59 5.94
N TYR A 114 8.52 -0.45 5.24
CA TYR A 114 7.81 -1.69 5.01
C TYR A 114 8.70 -2.84 5.49
N CYS A 115 8.17 -3.76 6.30
CA CYS A 115 8.80 -5.03 6.65
C CYS A 115 7.92 -6.19 6.16
N GLU A 116 8.39 -6.92 5.15
CA GLU A 116 7.68 -8.08 4.62
C GLU A 116 7.62 -9.19 5.65
N GLY A 117 6.39 -9.59 6.01
CA GLY A 117 6.12 -10.67 6.96
C GLY A 117 6.20 -10.29 8.45
N CYS A 118 6.51 -9.04 8.79
CA CYS A 118 6.45 -8.57 10.17
C CYS A 118 4.98 -8.55 10.68
N LYS A 119 4.78 -8.87 11.97
CA LYS A 119 3.47 -8.88 12.63
C LYS A 119 3.56 -8.35 14.05
N GLY A 120 2.47 -7.75 14.52
CA GLY A 120 2.33 -7.25 15.88
C GLY A 120 2.70 -5.78 16.03
N TYR A 121 2.80 -5.32 17.27
CA TYR A 121 3.03 -3.91 17.60
C TYR A 121 4.24 -3.74 18.52
N LYS A 122 5.09 -2.77 18.22
CA LYS A 122 6.19 -2.34 19.09
C LYS A 122 6.33 -0.82 19.04
N TYR A 123 6.52 -0.24 20.21
CA TYR A 123 6.86 1.16 20.39
C TYR A 123 8.16 1.27 21.18
N SER A 124 9.03 2.18 20.77
CA SER A 124 10.26 2.49 21.49
C SER A 124 10.69 3.93 21.25
N LEU A 125 11.30 4.56 22.26
CA LEU A 125 12.07 5.78 22.05
C LEU A 125 13.38 5.43 21.33
N LEU A 126 13.84 6.32 20.47
CA LEU A 126 15.12 6.17 19.77
C LEU A 126 16.27 6.47 20.74
N ASN A 127 17.28 5.61 20.75
CA ASN A 127 18.47 5.80 21.58
C ASN A 127 19.51 6.70 20.91
N LYS A 128 19.49 6.76 19.57
CA LYS A 128 20.44 7.54 18.75
C LYS A 128 19.95 8.93 18.35
N ALA A 129 18.72 9.27 18.70
CA ALA A 129 18.08 10.52 18.32
C ALA A 129 16.97 10.89 19.32
N LYS A 130 16.55 12.16 19.38
CA LYS A 130 15.32 12.51 20.11
C LYS A 130 14.13 12.22 19.21
N GLY A 131 13.43 11.14 19.52
CA GLY A 131 12.33 10.68 18.69
C GLY A 131 11.79 9.33 19.13
N TYR A 132 10.93 8.76 18.29
CA TYR A 132 10.30 7.47 18.56
C TYR A 132 10.21 6.61 17.31
N LEU A 133 10.04 5.31 17.52
CA LEU A 133 9.81 4.28 16.53
C LEU A 133 8.51 3.56 16.88
N ILE A 134 7.67 3.36 15.86
CA ILE A 134 6.50 2.51 15.87
C ILE A 134 6.69 1.44 14.78
N LEU A 135 6.52 0.18 15.17
CA LEU A 135 6.33 -0.95 14.28
C LEU A 135 4.90 -1.43 14.47
N TYR A 136 4.14 -1.54 13.38
CA TYR A 136 2.79 -2.09 13.39
C TYR A 136 2.59 -2.97 12.16
N ASP A 137 2.57 -4.27 12.38
CA ASP A 137 2.63 -5.29 11.36
C ASP A 137 3.74 -5.02 10.34
N GLU A 138 3.40 -4.75 9.10
CA GLU A 138 4.35 -4.50 8.02
C GLU A 138 4.77 -3.02 7.94
N ILE A 139 4.19 -2.13 8.74
CA ILE A 139 4.47 -0.69 8.73
C ILE A 139 5.54 -0.34 9.75
N ILE A 140 6.54 0.40 9.29
CA ILE A 140 7.56 1.04 10.12
C ILE A 140 7.35 2.54 10.03
N TYR A 141 7.34 3.21 11.17
CA TYR A 141 7.32 4.67 11.23
C TYR A 141 8.22 5.16 12.36
N ALA A 142 9.10 6.10 12.07
CA ALA A 142 9.86 6.82 13.08
C ALA A 142 9.85 8.32 12.81
N GLU A 143 9.87 9.11 13.86
CA GLU A 143 9.98 10.56 13.80
C GLU A 143 11.07 11.00 14.76
N PHE A 144 11.99 11.88 14.32
CA PHE A 144 13.05 12.40 15.18
C PHE A 144 13.52 13.80 14.79
N PHE A 145 13.98 14.56 15.78
CA PHE A 145 14.65 15.85 15.64
C PHE A 145 15.96 15.76 16.43
N GLU A 146 17.12 16.05 15.83
CA GLU A 146 18.46 15.74 16.39
C GLU A 146 18.88 14.26 16.33
N GLY A 147 20.06 13.98 15.78
CA GLY A 147 20.62 12.63 15.57
C GLY A 147 21.12 12.40 14.14
N ASN A 148 22.07 11.49 13.96
CA ASN A 148 22.55 11.07 12.64
C ASN A 148 21.52 10.13 11.99
N LYS A 149 21.15 10.40 10.74
CA LYS A 149 20.16 9.63 9.97
C LYS A 149 20.53 8.14 9.88
N ASP A 150 21.79 7.85 9.58
CA ASP A 150 22.27 6.50 9.34
C ASP A 150 22.29 5.68 10.64
N ASP A 151 22.65 6.31 11.78
CA ASP A 151 22.57 5.68 13.10
C ASP A 151 21.12 5.29 13.48
N VAL A 152 20.16 6.15 13.17
CA VAL A 152 18.73 5.89 13.41
C VAL A 152 18.22 4.76 12.51
N ILE A 153 18.61 4.76 11.23
CA ILE A 153 18.27 3.67 10.30
C ILE A 153 18.81 2.33 10.82
N ASP A 154 20.07 2.30 11.24
CA ASP A 154 20.70 1.09 11.81
C ASP A 154 19.99 0.63 13.09
N GLU A 155 19.58 1.56 13.95
CA GLU A 155 18.78 1.26 15.13
C GLU A 155 17.41 0.64 14.76
N ILE A 156 16.72 1.21 13.77
CA ILE A 156 15.44 0.69 13.27
C ILE A 156 15.62 -0.73 12.70
N LEU A 157 16.65 -0.95 11.87
CA LEU A 157 16.93 -2.25 11.26
C LEU A 157 17.24 -3.32 12.31
N LYS A 158 17.94 -2.97 13.39
CA LYS A 158 18.20 -3.89 14.52
C LYS A 158 16.93 -4.20 15.31
N ASN A 159 16.06 -3.21 15.51
CA ASN A 159 14.83 -3.34 16.28
C ASN A 159 13.68 -4.04 15.55
N THR A 160 13.78 -4.15 14.21
CA THR A 160 12.79 -4.78 13.32
C THR A 160 13.08 -6.27 13.09
N LYS A 161 14.24 -6.77 13.50
CA LYS A 161 14.50 -8.21 13.55
C LYS A 161 13.62 -8.84 14.64
N LEU A 162 12.48 -9.38 14.24
CA LEU A 162 11.65 -10.30 15.03
C LEU A 162 12.23 -11.71 14.96
#